data_AF-A0A9P1FVG7-F1
#
_entry.id   AF-A0A9P1FVG7-F1
#
_cell.length_a   1.000
_cell.length_b   1.000
_cell.length_c   1.000
_cell.angle_alpha   90.00
_cell.angle_beta   90.00
_cell.angle_gamma   90.00
#
_symmetry.space_group_name_H-M   'P 1'
#
loop_
_entity.id
_entity.type
_entity.pdbx_description
1 polymer ?
#
loop_
_entity_poly.entity_id
_entity_poly.type
_entity_poly.pdbx_seq_one_letter_code
_entity_poly.pdbx_strand_id
1 'polypeptide(L)'
;MSSHQVGQYMAACGFADYEHLFKEHNISGDRLLQLTSEDLRDIGFVTVGDRLVMQQEIAGLRAGRRIAWRSNSFELGQERMVTSKSDRSDSESRLVGWNTNEERKSEYLKSAEEVSKQKDQKSRRKALRKHRSSEDLRSLRSKICQALRLAAAREDGCMGHAVLKVWQSYVQQQVKDRQRLVEDLTPSALCGLRGVCARRTVLSQLAALRAWAAVVVLRRHEVELKAQEEKASLRSTSALAVLRNELRAVRWQGHRAAFRLAQQRALLAQLAPFNAWRQLSQEAHWS
;
A
#
# COMPACT_ATOMS: atom_id res chain seq x y z
N MET A 1 27.50 12.46 3.15
CA MET A 1 27.54 12.62 4.62
C MET A 1 28.57 11.64 5.17
N SER A 2 29.53 12.14 5.95
CA SER A 2 30.52 11.30 6.64
C SER A 2 29.87 10.50 7.78
N SER A 3 30.52 9.44 8.27
CA SER A 3 30.00 8.63 9.39
C SER A 3 29.73 9.46 10.65
N HIS A 4 30.59 10.43 10.94
CA HIS A 4 30.39 11.39 12.03
C HIS A 4 29.10 12.21 11.87
N GLN A 5 28.85 12.74 10.67
CA GLN A 5 27.63 13.51 10.37
C GLN A 5 26.37 12.64 10.46
N VAL A 6 26.47 11.37 10.05
CA VAL A 6 25.37 10.41 10.18
C VAL A 6 25.04 10.17 11.66
N GLY A 7 26.06 9.98 12.50
CA GLY A 7 25.88 9.85 13.94
C GLY A 7 25.18 11.05 14.57
N GLN A 8 25.63 12.27 14.25
CA GLN A 8 25.01 13.51 14.73
C GLN A 8 23.55 13.67 14.25
N TYR A 9 23.27 13.32 13.00
CA TYR A 9 21.91 13.32 12.47
C TYR A 9 21.01 12.35 13.25
N MET A 10 21.49 11.13 13.51
CA MET A 10 20.74 10.12 14.25
C MET A 10 20.52 10.50 15.72
N ALA A 11 21.51 11.16 16.35
CA ALA A 11 21.33 11.73 17.67
C ALA A 11 20.20 12.77 17.70
N ALA A 12 20.13 13.65 16.69
CA ALA A 12 19.05 14.63 16.57
C ALA A 12 17.66 13.98 16.32
N CYS A 13 17.61 12.80 15.69
CA CYS A 13 16.39 12.00 15.51
C CYS A 13 15.97 11.22 16.77
N GLY A 14 16.71 11.32 17.89
CA GLY A 14 16.40 10.63 19.15
C GLY A 14 17.16 9.32 19.37
N PHE A 15 18.17 9.01 18.53
CA PHE A 15 18.99 7.80 18.63
C PHE A 15 20.41 8.10 19.14
N ALA A 16 20.55 9.03 20.11
CA ALA A 16 21.84 9.50 20.61
C ALA A 16 22.71 8.36 21.17
N ASP A 17 22.08 7.39 21.85
CA ASP A 17 22.78 6.25 22.45
C ASP A 17 23.52 5.38 21.42
N TYR A 18 23.05 5.38 20.16
CA TYR A 18 23.60 4.58 19.07
C TYR A 18 24.64 5.33 18.22
N GLU A 19 24.97 6.58 18.53
CA GLU A 19 25.88 7.41 17.72
C GLU A 19 27.25 6.73 17.51
N HIS A 20 27.79 6.12 18.57
CA HIS A 20 29.11 5.47 18.54
C HIS A 20 29.14 4.27 17.59
N LEU A 21 28.04 3.52 17.46
CA LEU A 21 27.95 2.36 16.56
C LEU A 21 28.09 2.78 15.09
N PHE A 22 27.52 3.92 14.69
CA PHE A 22 27.68 4.42 13.31
C PHE A 22 29.12 4.84 13.00
N LYS A 23 29.85 5.32 14.01
CA LYS A 23 31.27 5.67 13.89
C LYS A 23 32.13 4.41 13.80
N GLU A 24 31.91 3.44 14.69
CA GLU A 24 32.65 2.17 14.73
C GLU A 24 32.50 1.36 13.44
N HIS A 25 31.27 1.25 12.92
CA HIS A 25 30.98 0.53 11.67
C HIS A 25 31.23 1.37 10.40
N ASN A 26 31.78 2.58 10.50
CA ASN A 26 32.07 3.49 9.37
C ASN A 26 30.88 3.68 8.41
N ILE A 27 29.68 3.87 8.96
CA ILE A 27 28.45 3.94 8.15
C ILE A 27 28.34 5.32 7.50
N SER A 28 28.62 5.38 6.19
CA SER A 28 28.43 6.59 5.39
C SER A 28 26.96 6.84 5.06
N GLY A 29 26.62 8.07 4.66
CA GLY A 29 25.23 8.43 4.31
C GLY A 29 24.62 7.58 3.17
N ASP A 30 25.42 7.16 2.19
CA ASP A 30 24.93 6.27 1.14
C ASP A 30 24.71 4.84 1.65
N ARG A 31 25.58 4.37 2.56
CA ARG A 31 25.44 3.04 3.18
C ARG A 31 24.22 2.98 4.11
N LEU A 32 23.97 4.05 4.87
CA LEU A 32 22.79 4.21 5.71
C LEU A 32 21.50 3.96 4.92
N LEU A 33 21.41 4.49 3.70
CA LEU A 33 20.26 4.32 2.82
C LEU A 33 20.13 2.91 2.25
N GLN A 34 21.06 1.99 2.49
CA GLN A 34 20.98 0.59 2.07
C GLN A 34 20.69 -0.36 3.22
N LEU A 35 20.77 0.10 4.47
CA LEU A 35 20.60 -0.76 5.64
C LEU A 35 19.20 -1.40 5.68
N THR A 36 19.19 -2.68 6.00
CA THR A 36 18.04 -3.51 6.30
C THR A 36 17.88 -3.68 7.82
N SER A 37 16.82 -4.34 8.25
CA SER A 37 16.58 -4.62 9.68
C SER A 37 17.59 -5.61 10.25
N GLU A 38 18.11 -6.48 9.39
CA GLU A 38 19.13 -7.48 9.73
C GLU A 38 20.47 -6.78 9.94
N ASP A 39 20.86 -5.87 9.02
CA ASP A 39 22.07 -5.07 9.19
C ASP A 39 22.05 -4.25 10.49
N LEU A 40 20.90 -3.64 10.84
CA LEU A 40 20.76 -2.89 12.09
C LEU A 40 20.91 -3.78 13.33
N ARG A 41 20.45 -5.04 13.25
CA ARG A 41 20.67 -6.01 14.33
C ARG A 41 22.16 -6.34 14.46
N ASP A 42 22.85 -6.51 13.34
CA ASP A 42 24.29 -6.85 13.32
C ASP A 42 25.17 -5.68 13.78
N ILE A 43 24.73 -4.43 13.56
CA ILE A 43 25.36 -3.21 14.07
C ILE A 43 25.20 -3.06 15.61
N GLY A 44 24.28 -3.80 16.24
CA GLY A 44 24.09 -3.79 17.69
C GLY A 44 22.77 -3.19 18.19
N PHE A 45 21.81 -2.92 17.30
CA PHE A 45 20.46 -2.55 17.76
C PHE A 45 19.75 -3.79 18.32
N VAL A 46 19.65 -3.89 19.65
CA VAL A 46 19.05 -5.05 20.36
C VAL A 46 17.52 -5.01 20.32
N THR A 47 16.92 -3.85 20.55
CA THR A 47 15.47 -3.68 20.62
C THR A 47 14.82 -3.74 19.24
N VAL A 48 13.74 -4.53 19.11
CA VAL A 48 12.97 -4.60 17.85
C VAL A 48 12.31 -3.25 17.53
N GLY A 49 11.83 -2.54 18.55
CA GLY A 49 11.19 -1.23 18.41
C GLY A 49 12.09 -0.21 17.74
N ASP A 50 13.29 0.00 18.27
CA ASP A 50 14.26 0.98 17.77
C ASP A 50 14.66 0.68 16.32
N ARG A 51 14.85 -0.61 15.98
CA ARG A 51 15.11 -1.01 14.58
C ARG A 51 13.97 -0.64 13.64
N LEU A 52 12.72 -0.79 14.06
CA LEU A 52 11.57 -0.42 13.22
C LEU A 52 11.44 1.08 13.03
N VAL A 53 11.64 1.87 14.10
CA VAL A 53 11.61 3.34 13.99
C VAL A 53 12.76 3.83 13.11
N MET A 54 13.96 3.29 13.29
CA MET A 54 15.13 3.58 12.45
C MET A 54 14.88 3.26 10.97
N GLN A 55 14.23 2.14 10.66
CA GLN A 55 13.86 1.80 9.29
C GLN A 55 12.86 2.79 8.68
N GLN A 56 11.90 3.30 9.47
CA GLN A 56 10.96 4.32 9.01
C GLN A 56 11.70 5.62 8.68
N GLU A 57 12.65 6.02 9.51
CA GLU A 57 13.46 7.22 9.29
C GLU A 57 14.33 7.08 8.03
N ILE A 58 14.99 5.94 7.84
CA ILE A 58 15.75 5.64 6.62
C ILE A 58 14.83 5.66 5.38
N ALA A 59 13.59 5.14 5.49
CA ALA A 59 12.62 5.20 4.41
C ALA A 59 12.19 6.65 4.08
N GLY A 60 12.06 7.50 5.11
CA GLY A 60 11.85 8.94 4.98
C GLY A 60 12.98 9.63 4.21
N LEU A 61 14.23 9.36 4.59
CA LEU A 61 15.41 9.87 3.89
C LEU A 61 15.48 9.42 2.43
N ARG A 62 15.15 8.15 2.14
CA ARG A 62 15.06 7.64 0.75
C ARG A 62 13.98 8.37 -0.05
N ALA A 63 12.86 8.74 0.57
CA ALA A 63 11.81 9.52 -0.08
C ALA A 63 12.27 10.96 -0.33
N GLY A 64 12.86 11.61 0.67
CA GLY A 64 13.42 12.97 0.56
C GLY A 64 14.48 13.08 -0.54
N ARG A 65 15.44 12.14 -0.58
CA ARG A 65 16.46 12.08 -1.65
C ARG A 65 15.85 11.96 -3.04
N ARG A 66 14.79 11.17 -3.22
CA ARG A 66 14.10 11.05 -4.51
C ARG A 66 13.38 12.33 -4.91
N ILE A 67 12.83 13.07 -3.95
CA ILE A 67 12.19 14.38 -4.22
C ILE A 67 13.26 15.39 -4.63
N ALA A 68 14.35 15.51 -3.86
CA ALA A 68 15.47 16.40 -4.17
C ALA A 68 16.10 16.07 -5.54
N TRP A 69 16.29 14.78 -5.83
CA TRP A 69 16.82 14.36 -7.13
C TRP A 69 15.90 14.73 -8.29
N ARG A 70 14.57 14.64 -8.12
CA ARG A 70 13.60 15.11 -9.12
C ARG A 70 13.63 16.62 -9.30
N SER A 71 13.77 17.38 -8.22
CA SER A 71 13.88 18.85 -8.29
C SER A 71 15.15 19.27 -9.02
N ASN A 72 16.32 18.71 -8.65
CA ASN A 72 17.58 19.04 -9.33
C ASN A 72 17.61 18.57 -10.79
N SER A 73 16.99 17.44 -11.10
CA SER A 73 16.90 16.95 -12.49
C SER A 73 16.05 17.89 -13.36
N PHE A 74 15.04 18.54 -12.76
CA PHE A 74 14.22 19.53 -13.46
C PHE A 74 15.00 20.82 -13.71
N GLU A 75 15.75 21.31 -12.72
CA GLU A 75 16.59 22.53 -12.85
C GLU A 75 17.71 22.34 -13.87
N LEU A 76 18.44 21.22 -13.83
CA LEU A 76 19.48 20.90 -14.82
C LEU A 76 18.92 20.74 -16.24
N GLY A 77 17.67 20.29 -16.36
CA GLY A 77 16.97 20.25 -17.64
C GLY A 77 16.61 21.65 -18.16
N GLN A 78 16.30 22.57 -17.26
CA GLN A 78 15.91 23.94 -17.57
C GLN A 78 17.12 24.82 -17.93
N GLU A 79 18.25 24.67 -17.25
CA GLU A 79 19.50 25.38 -17.58
C GLU A 79 20.04 24.99 -18.96
N ARG A 80 19.92 23.72 -19.38
CA ARG A 80 20.31 23.29 -20.73
C ARG A 80 19.44 23.88 -21.84
N MET A 81 18.19 24.25 -21.57
CA MET A 81 17.34 24.94 -22.55
C MET A 81 17.66 26.45 -22.67
N VAL A 82 18.24 27.06 -21.64
CA VAL A 82 18.54 28.51 -21.64
C VAL A 82 19.89 28.79 -22.29
N THR A 83 20.89 27.93 -22.10
CA THR A 83 22.23 28.11 -22.72
C THR A 83 22.28 27.71 -24.19
N SER A 84 21.28 26.98 -24.72
CA SER A 84 21.27 26.56 -26.13
C SER A 84 20.91 27.66 -27.13
N LYS A 85 20.69 28.91 -26.69
CA LYS A 85 20.34 30.04 -27.57
C LYS A 85 21.54 30.90 -28.03
N SER A 86 22.74 30.73 -27.47
CA SER A 86 23.89 31.59 -27.79
C SER A 86 24.82 31.07 -28.89
N ASP A 87 24.90 29.75 -29.10
CA ASP A 87 25.87 29.18 -30.06
C ASP A 87 25.15 28.56 -31.25
N ARG A 88 24.93 29.38 -32.28
CA ARG A 88 24.19 29.05 -33.51
C ARG A 88 25.14 28.71 -34.66
N SER A 89 26.25 28.05 -34.37
CA SER A 89 27.28 27.69 -35.36
C SER A 89 27.85 26.28 -35.18
N ASP A 90 27.10 25.35 -34.58
CA ASP A 90 27.50 23.94 -34.44
C ASP A 90 26.30 22.97 -34.52
N SER A 91 25.52 23.07 -35.60
CA SER A 91 24.24 22.38 -35.77
C SER A 91 24.32 20.88 -36.13
N GLU A 92 25.49 20.33 -36.47
CA GLU A 92 25.58 18.93 -36.90
C GLU A 92 25.90 17.93 -35.78
N SER A 93 26.64 18.33 -34.74
CA SER A 93 27.02 17.40 -33.65
C SER A 93 25.90 17.15 -32.63
N ARG A 94 24.84 17.97 -32.60
CA ARG A 94 23.71 17.81 -31.65
C ARG A 94 22.67 16.80 -32.08
N LEU A 95 22.58 16.41 -33.35
CA LEU A 95 21.56 15.44 -33.80
C LEU A 95 21.79 14.02 -33.29
N VAL A 96 23.03 13.65 -32.93
CA VAL A 96 23.34 12.31 -32.43
C VAL A 96 22.89 12.10 -30.97
N GLY A 97 22.81 13.18 -30.17
CA GLY A 97 22.46 13.11 -28.75
C GLY A 97 20.97 12.90 -28.45
N TRP A 98 20.07 13.32 -29.36
CA TRP A 98 18.62 13.21 -29.15
C TRP A 98 18.10 11.78 -29.29
N ASN A 99 18.71 10.96 -30.16
CA ASN A 99 18.33 9.55 -30.34
C ASN A 99 18.52 8.72 -29.06
N THR A 100 19.62 8.94 -28.31
CA THR A 100 19.91 8.15 -27.09
C THR A 100 18.92 8.40 -25.95
N ASN A 101 18.26 9.56 -25.91
CA ASN A 101 17.31 9.88 -24.85
C ASN A 101 15.90 9.31 -25.15
N GLU A 102 15.53 9.21 -26.42
CA GLU A 102 14.31 8.51 -26.82
C GLU A 102 14.43 7.01 -26.63
N GLU A 103 15.59 6.42 -26.95
CA GLU A 103 15.87 5.01 -26.67
C GLU A 103 15.73 4.69 -25.18
N ARG A 104 16.34 5.49 -24.30
CA ARG A 104 16.20 5.33 -22.84
C ARG A 104 14.75 5.47 -22.37
N LYS A 105 14.00 6.44 -22.89
CA LYS A 105 12.56 6.56 -22.56
C LYS A 105 11.78 5.33 -22.99
N SER A 106 12.09 4.77 -24.16
CA SER A 106 11.45 3.54 -24.64
C SER A 106 11.78 2.33 -23.76
N GLU A 107 13.02 2.22 -23.27
CA GLU A 107 13.43 1.18 -22.33
C GLU A 107 12.70 1.31 -20.99
N TYR A 108 12.62 2.53 -20.43
CA TYR A 108 11.90 2.76 -19.19
C TYR A 108 10.41 2.42 -19.30
N LEU A 109 9.77 2.75 -20.43
CA LEU A 109 8.37 2.39 -20.68
C LEU A 109 8.19 0.87 -20.78
N LYS A 110 9.09 0.17 -21.49
CA LYS A 110 9.09 -1.30 -21.57
C LYS A 110 9.26 -1.94 -20.20
N SER A 111 10.24 -1.49 -19.41
CA SER A 111 10.45 -2.01 -18.04
C SER A 111 9.26 -1.74 -17.13
N ALA A 112 8.62 -0.57 -17.25
CA ALA A 112 7.42 -0.25 -16.47
C ALA A 112 6.24 -1.16 -16.84
N GLU A 113 6.06 -1.46 -18.14
CA GLU A 113 5.03 -2.37 -18.63
C GLU A 113 5.26 -3.80 -18.15
N GLU A 114 6.51 -4.28 -18.17
CA GLU A 114 6.90 -5.60 -17.65
C GLU A 114 6.61 -5.73 -16.14
N VAL A 115 6.94 -4.69 -15.35
CA VAL A 115 6.64 -4.68 -13.91
C VAL A 115 5.13 -4.71 -13.66
N SER A 116 4.33 -4.03 -14.49
CA SER A 116 2.86 -4.10 -14.41
C SER A 116 2.37 -5.51 -14.71
N LYS A 117 2.83 -6.12 -15.82
CA LYS A 117 2.48 -7.49 -16.22
C LYS A 117 2.85 -8.51 -15.14
N GLN A 118 4.01 -8.36 -14.48
CA GLN A 118 4.40 -9.24 -13.37
C GLN A 118 3.49 -9.09 -12.15
N LYS A 119 3.06 -7.87 -11.81
CA LYS A 119 2.10 -7.65 -10.72
C LYS A 119 0.75 -8.29 -11.02
N ASP A 120 0.26 -8.13 -12.23
CA ASP A 120 -1.00 -8.74 -12.68
C ASP A 120 -0.92 -10.26 -12.74
N GLN A 121 0.22 -10.81 -13.16
CA GLN A 121 0.44 -12.25 -13.12
C GLN A 121 0.46 -12.78 -11.68
N LYS A 122 1.07 -12.05 -10.74
CA LYS A 122 1.12 -12.42 -9.32
C LYS A 122 -0.26 -12.35 -8.68
N SER A 123 -1.06 -11.32 -8.98
CA SER A 123 -2.44 -11.19 -8.48
C SER A 123 -3.34 -12.31 -9.05
N ARG A 124 -3.22 -12.62 -10.35
CA ARG A 124 -3.94 -13.73 -11.01
C ARG A 124 -3.59 -15.09 -10.41
N ARG A 125 -2.31 -15.36 -10.12
CA ARG A 125 -1.88 -16.59 -9.43
C ARG A 125 -2.47 -16.70 -8.03
N LYS A 126 -2.54 -15.60 -7.27
CA LYS A 126 -3.18 -15.58 -5.94
C LYS A 126 -4.69 -15.83 -6.03
N ALA A 127 -5.37 -15.25 -7.01
CA ALA A 127 -6.80 -15.48 -7.25
C ALA A 127 -7.09 -16.95 -7.61
N LEU A 128 -6.28 -17.56 -8.48
CA LEU A 128 -6.40 -18.98 -8.83
C LEU A 128 -6.20 -19.92 -7.64
N ARG A 129 -5.24 -19.62 -6.74
CA ARG A 129 -5.05 -20.40 -5.50
C ARG A 129 -6.27 -20.32 -4.58
N LYS A 130 -6.87 -19.14 -4.44
CA LYS A 130 -8.13 -18.97 -3.69
C LYS A 130 -9.26 -19.78 -4.32
N HIS A 131 -9.39 -19.74 -5.65
CA HIS A 131 -10.42 -20.50 -6.38
C HIS A 131 -10.28 -22.01 -6.15
N ARG A 132 -9.07 -22.57 -6.32
CA ARG A 132 -8.80 -24.00 -6.09
C ARG A 132 -9.17 -24.43 -4.67
N SER A 133 -8.78 -23.65 -3.66
CA SER A 133 -9.16 -23.96 -2.27
C SER A 133 -10.69 -23.97 -2.07
N SER A 134 -11.42 -23.12 -2.80
CA SER A 134 -12.89 -23.08 -2.73
C SER A 134 -13.55 -24.26 -3.46
N GLU A 135 -12.93 -24.76 -4.53
CA GLU A 135 -13.37 -25.95 -5.26
C GLU A 135 -13.11 -27.21 -4.44
N ASP A 136 -11.97 -27.31 -3.76
CA ASP A 136 -11.65 -28.43 -2.87
C ASP A 136 -12.68 -28.54 -1.73
N LEU A 137 -13.09 -27.40 -1.15
CA LEU A 137 -14.14 -27.36 -0.13
C LEU A 137 -15.52 -27.76 -0.66
N ARG A 138 -15.86 -27.38 -1.91
CA ARG A 138 -17.11 -27.80 -2.57
C ARG A 138 -17.11 -29.30 -2.87
N SER A 139 -15.99 -29.81 -3.38
CA SER A 139 -15.76 -31.24 -3.63
C SER A 139 -15.88 -32.06 -2.35
N LEU A 140 -15.26 -31.60 -1.26
CA LEU A 140 -15.34 -32.24 0.05
C LEU A 140 -16.79 -32.26 0.58
N ARG A 141 -17.52 -31.14 0.48
CA ARG A 141 -18.95 -31.08 0.86
C ARG A 141 -19.79 -32.06 0.03
N SER A 142 -19.58 -32.11 -1.28
CA SER A 142 -20.30 -33.04 -2.16
C SER A 142 -20.05 -34.50 -1.75
N LYS A 143 -18.78 -34.87 -1.50
CA LYS A 143 -18.40 -36.21 -1.03
C LYS A 143 -19.02 -36.56 0.33
N ILE A 144 -19.03 -35.62 1.28
CA ILE A 144 -19.68 -35.83 2.59
C ILE A 144 -21.19 -36.02 2.42
N CYS A 145 -21.86 -35.18 1.63
CA CYS A 145 -23.29 -35.34 1.36
C CYS A 145 -23.61 -36.68 0.67
N GLN A 146 -22.77 -37.11 -0.26
CA GLN A 146 -22.94 -38.41 -0.93
C GLN A 146 -22.73 -39.57 0.04
N ALA A 147 -21.70 -39.52 0.89
CA ALA A 147 -21.45 -40.53 1.92
C ALA A 147 -22.61 -40.62 2.92
N LEU A 148 -23.18 -39.48 3.34
CA LEU A 148 -24.36 -39.43 4.21
C LEU A 148 -25.60 -40.02 3.54
N ARG A 149 -25.83 -39.76 2.24
CA ARG A 149 -26.93 -40.38 1.48
C ARG A 149 -26.78 -41.90 1.39
N LEU A 150 -25.57 -42.39 1.12
CA LEU A 150 -25.30 -43.83 1.05
C LEU A 150 -25.44 -44.51 2.41
N ALA A 151 -25.02 -43.85 3.50
CA ALA A 151 -25.20 -44.37 4.86
C ALA A 151 -26.68 -44.40 5.27
N ALA A 152 -27.45 -43.38 4.91
CA ALA A 152 -28.90 -43.34 5.18
C ALA A 152 -29.65 -44.46 4.44
N ALA A 153 -29.20 -44.85 3.25
CA ALA A 153 -29.82 -45.92 2.46
C ALA A 153 -29.52 -47.33 2.99
N ARG A 154 -28.52 -47.51 3.86
CA ARG A 154 -28.07 -48.83 4.34
C ARG A 154 -28.59 -49.21 5.73
N GLU A 155 -29.34 -48.33 6.42
CA GLU A 155 -29.77 -48.52 7.83
C GLU A 155 -28.64 -48.80 8.86
N ASP A 156 -27.37 -48.82 8.42
CA ASP A 156 -26.18 -49.03 9.23
C ASP A 156 -25.87 -47.80 10.10
N GLY A 157 -26.44 -47.76 11.30
CA GLY A 157 -26.23 -46.67 12.28
C GLY A 157 -24.76 -46.41 12.65
N CYS A 158 -23.86 -47.38 12.44
CA CYS A 158 -22.43 -47.26 12.71
C CYS A 158 -21.70 -46.32 11.72
N MET A 159 -22.08 -46.33 10.44
CA MET A 159 -21.47 -45.49 9.40
C MET A 159 -21.81 -44.01 9.60
N GLY A 160 -23.05 -43.72 10.00
CA GLY A 160 -23.46 -42.36 10.34
C GLY A 160 -22.63 -41.77 11.47
N HIS A 161 -22.33 -42.55 12.50
CA HIS A 161 -21.52 -42.08 13.63
C HIS A 161 -20.05 -41.82 13.25
N ALA A 162 -19.45 -42.67 12.41
CA ALA A 162 -18.07 -42.50 11.95
C ALA A 162 -17.91 -41.23 11.10
N VAL A 163 -18.82 -40.99 10.15
CA VAL A 163 -18.82 -39.76 9.33
C VAL A 163 -18.98 -38.52 10.20
N LEU A 164 -19.86 -38.58 11.20
CA LEU A 164 -20.10 -37.48 12.12
C LEU A 164 -18.90 -37.20 13.03
N LYS A 165 -18.16 -38.23 13.47
CA LYS A 165 -16.89 -38.06 14.20
C LYS A 165 -15.80 -37.45 13.33
N VAL A 166 -15.59 -37.94 12.10
CA VAL A 166 -14.60 -37.37 11.17
C VAL A 166 -14.92 -35.91 10.88
N TRP A 167 -16.20 -35.60 10.68
CA TRP A 167 -16.66 -34.23 10.49
C TRP A 167 -16.44 -33.37 11.75
N GLN A 168 -16.77 -33.88 12.94
CA GLN A 168 -16.56 -33.18 14.20
C GLN A 168 -15.07 -32.90 14.44
N SER A 169 -14.18 -33.85 14.15
CA SER A 169 -12.72 -33.66 14.22
C SER A 169 -12.24 -32.59 13.23
N TYR A 170 -12.77 -32.58 12.00
CA TYR A 170 -12.43 -31.54 11.01
C TYR A 170 -12.89 -30.14 11.46
N VAL A 171 -14.10 -30.03 12.01
CA VAL A 171 -14.62 -28.76 12.55
C VAL A 171 -13.80 -28.32 13.76
N GLN A 172 -13.45 -29.22 14.67
CA GLN A 172 -12.60 -28.90 15.83
C GLN A 172 -11.18 -28.49 15.40
N GLN A 173 -10.61 -29.09 14.36
CA GLN A 173 -9.31 -28.70 13.82
C GLN A 173 -9.38 -27.28 13.23
N GLN A 174 -10.40 -26.99 12.43
CA GLN A 174 -10.65 -25.65 11.88
C GLN A 174 -10.91 -24.59 12.96
N VAL A 175 -11.57 -24.99 14.07
CA VAL A 175 -11.78 -24.13 15.24
C VAL A 175 -10.48 -23.92 15.99
N LYS A 176 -9.64 -24.94 16.21
CA LYS A 176 -8.32 -24.81 16.86
C LYS A 176 -7.36 -23.92 16.07
N ASP A 177 -7.34 -24.07 14.74
CA ASP A 177 -6.54 -23.22 13.85
C ASP A 177 -7.00 -21.75 13.88
N ARG A 178 -8.26 -21.49 14.29
CA ARG A 178 -8.82 -20.14 14.47
C ARG A 178 -8.88 -19.65 15.91
N GLN A 179 -8.88 -20.52 16.92
CA GLN A 179 -8.84 -20.15 18.33
C GLN A 179 -7.49 -19.51 18.68
N ARG A 180 -6.42 -19.83 17.94
CA ARG A 180 -5.17 -19.03 17.96
C ARG A 180 -5.34 -17.56 17.54
N LEU A 181 -6.50 -17.16 17.02
CA LEU A 181 -6.82 -15.79 16.59
C LEU A 181 -7.99 -15.17 17.36
N VAL A 182 -8.71 -15.92 18.20
CA VAL A 182 -9.93 -15.45 18.90
C VAL A 182 -10.04 -16.15 20.25
N GLU A 183 -9.31 -15.66 21.25
CA GLU A 183 -9.41 -16.15 22.64
C GLU A 183 -10.42 -15.38 23.51
N ASP A 184 -11.21 -14.43 22.97
CA ASP A 184 -12.04 -13.54 23.80
C ASP A 184 -13.56 -13.78 23.79
N LEU A 185 -14.09 -14.93 23.35
CA LEU A 185 -15.55 -15.16 23.41
C LEU A 185 -15.92 -16.45 24.15
N THR A 186 -16.52 -16.21 25.32
CA THR A 186 -16.85 -17.11 26.44
C THR A 186 -17.75 -18.32 26.11
N PRO A 187 -17.49 -19.51 26.68
CA PRO A 187 -18.29 -20.72 26.50
C PRO A 187 -19.21 -21.00 27.71
N SER A 188 -20.36 -20.33 27.82
CA SER A 188 -21.33 -20.59 28.91
C SER A 188 -22.73 -21.02 28.44
N ALA A 189 -23.00 -21.11 27.13
CA ALA A 189 -24.37 -21.24 26.63
C ALA A 189 -24.84 -22.67 26.23
N LEU A 190 -24.05 -23.74 26.41
CA LEU A 190 -24.36 -25.06 25.79
C LEU A 190 -24.60 -26.24 26.74
N CYS A 191 -24.80 -26.04 28.05
CA CYS A 191 -24.92 -27.17 29.01
C CYS A 191 -26.34 -27.73 29.31
N GLY A 192 -27.38 -27.37 28.56
CA GLY A 192 -28.77 -27.56 29.06
C GLY A 192 -29.61 -28.77 28.61
N LEU A 193 -29.16 -29.73 27.80
CA LEU A 193 -30.10 -30.71 27.18
C LEU A 193 -29.60 -32.17 27.12
N ARG A 194 -29.65 -32.89 28.26
CA ARG A 194 -29.43 -34.35 28.35
C ARG A 194 -30.45 -35.02 29.30
N GLY A 195 -31.57 -35.56 28.80
CA GLY A 195 -32.33 -36.62 29.54
C GLY A 195 -33.74 -36.95 29.01
N VAL A 196 -33.98 -38.17 28.44
CA VAL A 196 -35.15 -38.77 27.70
C VAL A 196 -34.75 -39.44 26.34
N CYS A 197 -34.03 -40.57 26.36
CA CYS A 197 -33.56 -41.26 25.15
C CYS A 197 -34.41 -42.49 24.78
N ALA A 198 -35.07 -42.47 23.61
CA ALA A 198 -35.30 -43.65 22.76
C ALA A 198 -35.94 -43.26 21.40
N ARG A 199 -36.88 -42.29 21.37
CA ARG A 199 -37.35 -41.61 20.13
C ARG A 199 -36.53 -40.35 19.78
N ARG A 200 -35.32 -40.27 20.33
CA ARG A 200 -34.55 -39.02 20.52
C ARG A 200 -33.44 -38.77 19.51
N THR A 201 -33.10 -39.77 18.73
CA THR A 201 -32.06 -39.66 17.69
C THR A 201 -32.49 -38.64 16.64
N VAL A 202 -33.74 -38.69 16.18
CA VAL A 202 -34.29 -37.75 15.19
C VAL A 202 -34.31 -36.30 15.72
N LEU A 203 -34.73 -36.07 16.96
CA LEU A 203 -34.75 -34.72 17.55
C LEU A 203 -33.34 -34.16 17.77
N SER A 204 -32.39 -35.00 18.18
CA SER A 204 -30.98 -34.58 18.32
C SER A 204 -30.33 -34.26 16.97
N GLN A 205 -30.68 -35.02 15.91
CA GLN A 205 -30.24 -34.77 14.55
C GLN A 205 -30.84 -33.46 14.00
N LEU A 206 -32.14 -33.21 14.22
CA LEU A 206 -32.79 -31.95 13.82
C LEU A 206 -32.22 -30.75 14.57
N ALA A 207 -31.93 -30.88 15.87
CA ALA A 207 -31.28 -29.84 16.65
C ALA A 207 -29.86 -29.55 16.12
N ALA A 208 -29.09 -30.59 15.79
CA ALA A 208 -27.77 -30.44 15.19
C ALA A 208 -27.84 -29.78 13.81
N LEU A 209 -28.80 -30.16 12.96
CA LEU A 209 -29.02 -29.54 11.65
C LEU A 209 -29.44 -28.06 11.78
N ARG A 210 -30.30 -27.72 12.74
CA ARG A 210 -30.71 -26.34 13.01
C ARG A 210 -29.54 -25.50 13.52
N ALA A 211 -28.73 -26.04 14.43
CA ALA A 211 -27.52 -25.38 14.91
C ALA A 211 -26.52 -25.17 13.77
N TRP A 212 -26.33 -26.17 12.90
CA TRP A 212 -25.49 -26.05 11.72
C TRP A 212 -26.00 -24.98 10.74
N ALA A 213 -27.30 -24.97 10.45
CA ALA A 213 -27.91 -23.97 9.57
C ALA A 213 -27.69 -22.55 10.14
N ALA A 214 -27.87 -22.36 11.45
CA ALA A 214 -27.59 -21.10 12.11
C ALA A 214 -26.12 -20.67 11.98
N VAL A 215 -25.17 -21.59 12.21
CA VAL A 215 -23.73 -21.30 12.05
C VAL A 215 -23.39 -20.97 10.60
N VAL A 216 -23.96 -21.67 9.61
CA VAL A 216 -23.74 -21.39 8.19
C VAL A 216 -24.29 -20.02 7.80
N VAL A 217 -25.47 -19.65 8.27
CA VAL A 217 -26.07 -18.33 8.03
C VAL A 217 -25.22 -17.24 8.65
N LEU A 218 -24.81 -17.38 9.92
CA LEU A 218 -23.93 -16.43 10.58
C LEU A 218 -22.59 -16.27 9.86
N ARG A 219 -21.99 -17.36 9.38
CA ARG A 219 -20.74 -17.31 8.61
C ARG A 219 -20.89 -16.66 7.25
N ARG A 220 -22.01 -16.90 6.55
CA ARG A 220 -22.30 -16.20 5.29
C ARG A 220 -22.46 -14.70 5.53
N HIS A 221 -23.19 -14.33 6.58
CA HIS A 221 -23.38 -12.93 6.94
C HIS A 221 -22.06 -12.24 7.34
N GLU A 222 -21.20 -12.91 8.13
CA GLU A 222 -19.88 -12.39 8.48
C GLU A 222 -18.99 -12.15 7.25
N VAL A 223 -19.00 -13.09 6.29
CA VAL A 223 -18.26 -12.93 5.02
C VAL A 223 -18.81 -11.78 4.19
N GLU A 224 -20.13 -11.62 4.16
CA GLU A 224 -20.78 -10.51 3.45
C GLU A 224 -20.47 -9.16 4.09
N LEU A 225 -20.52 -9.06 5.43
CA LEU A 225 -20.14 -7.85 6.17
C LEU A 225 -18.68 -7.47 5.90
N LYS A 226 -17.74 -8.42 5.94
CA LYS A 226 -16.33 -8.17 5.60
C LYS A 226 -16.17 -7.69 4.16
N ALA A 227 -16.89 -8.28 3.22
CA ALA A 227 -16.86 -7.82 1.82
C ALA A 227 -17.43 -6.39 1.67
N GLN A 228 -18.46 -6.03 2.44
CA GLN A 228 -19.01 -4.68 2.47
C GLN A 228 -18.03 -3.67 3.08
N GLU A 229 -17.34 -4.04 4.15
CA GLU A 229 -16.29 -3.23 4.79
C GLU A 229 -15.09 -2.99 3.86
N GLU A 230 -14.60 -4.04 3.19
CA GLU A 230 -13.56 -3.93 2.16
C GLU A 230 -14.02 -3.02 1.01
N LYS A 231 -15.26 -3.13 0.56
CA LYS A 231 -15.81 -2.27 -0.49
C LYS A 231 -15.94 -0.81 -0.04
N ALA A 232 -16.35 -0.57 1.20
CA ALA A 232 -16.46 0.76 1.79
C ALA A 232 -15.08 1.42 1.94
N SER A 233 -14.10 0.70 2.48
CA SER A 233 -12.72 1.19 2.61
C SER A 233 -12.06 1.50 1.26
N LEU A 234 -12.28 0.66 0.23
CA LEU A 234 -11.82 0.94 -1.14
C LEU A 234 -12.47 2.21 -1.72
N ARG A 235 -13.77 2.44 -1.47
CA ARG A 235 -14.46 3.67 -1.88
C ARG A 235 -13.93 4.90 -1.15
N SER A 236 -13.66 4.81 0.16
CA SER A 236 -13.11 5.92 0.93
C SER A 236 -11.68 6.28 0.47
N THR A 237 -10.84 5.28 0.23
CA THR A 237 -9.47 5.50 -0.26
C THR A 237 -9.44 6.09 -1.68
N SER A 238 -10.34 5.65 -2.57
CA SER A 238 -10.47 6.22 -3.91
C SER A 238 -10.99 7.66 -3.87
N ALA A 239 -12.00 7.96 -3.05
CA ALA A 239 -12.51 9.31 -2.85
C ALA A 239 -11.42 10.27 -2.31
N LEU A 240 -10.63 9.83 -1.32
CA LEU A 240 -9.49 10.61 -0.81
C LEU A 240 -8.41 10.85 -1.89
N ALA A 241 -8.17 9.87 -2.77
CA ALA A 241 -7.24 10.05 -3.88
C ALA A 241 -7.73 11.11 -4.88
N VAL A 242 -9.03 11.11 -5.21
CA VAL A 242 -9.65 12.14 -6.04
C VAL A 242 -9.52 13.52 -5.41
N LEU A 243 -9.92 13.68 -4.13
CA LEU A 243 -9.82 14.96 -3.41
C LEU A 243 -8.38 15.48 -3.33
N ARG A 244 -7.38 14.60 -3.13
CA ARG A 244 -5.96 15.00 -3.14
C ARG A 244 -5.53 15.51 -4.51
N ASN A 245 -6.03 14.93 -5.60
CA ASN A 245 -5.72 15.38 -6.95
C ASN A 245 -6.41 16.71 -7.27
N GLU A 246 -7.67 16.88 -6.87
CA GLU A 246 -8.40 18.15 -7.01
C GLU A 246 -7.71 19.29 -6.23
N LEU A 247 -7.31 19.03 -4.98
CA LEU A 247 -6.58 20.01 -4.17
C LEU A 247 -5.23 20.39 -4.79
N ARG A 248 -4.52 19.44 -5.42
CA ARG A 248 -3.30 19.74 -6.19
C ARG A 248 -3.62 20.59 -7.43
N ALA A 249 -4.70 20.29 -8.14
CA ALA A 249 -5.13 21.06 -9.31
C ALA A 249 -5.48 22.52 -8.93
N VAL A 250 -6.24 22.72 -7.85
CA VAL A 250 -6.58 24.05 -7.34
C VAL A 250 -5.33 24.82 -6.91
N ARG A 251 -4.39 24.18 -6.19
CA ARG A 251 -3.11 24.81 -5.82
C ARG A 251 -2.31 25.26 -7.05
N TRP A 252 -2.26 24.42 -8.08
CA TRP A 252 -1.55 24.75 -9.31
C TRP A 252 -2.23 25.88 -10.09
N GLN A 253 -3.56 25.90 -10.14
CA GLN A 253 -4.32 27.02 -10.72
C GLN A 253 -4.08 28.33 -9.94
N GLY A 254 -4.10 28.27 -8.61
CA GLY A 254 -3.79 29.41 -7.74
C GLY A 254 -2.37 29.93 -7.97
N HIS A 255 -1.38 29.04 -8.07
CA HIS A 255 0.00 29.40 -8.36
C HIS A 255 0.15 30.09 -9.74
N ARG A 256 -0.53 29.56 -10.77
CA ARG A 256 -0.57 30.20 -12.10
C ARG A 256 -1.25 31.56 -12.11
N ALA A 257 -2.31 31.74 -11.32
CA ALA A 257 -2.98 33.03 -11.19
C ALA A 257 -2.07 34.05 -10.48
N ALA A 258 -1.43 33.64 -9.38
CA ALA A 258 -0.47 34.47 -8.66
C ALA A 258 0.72 34.87 -9.54
N PHE A 259 1.27 33.94 -10.32
CA PHE A 259 2.35 34.21 -11.27
C PHE A 259 1.93 35.23 -12.34
N ARG A 260 0.74 35.08 -12.93
CA ARG A 260 0.20 36.04 -13.91
C ARG A 260 0.02 37.44 -13.31
N LEU A 261 -0.51 37.54 -12.08
CA LEU A 261 -0.64 38.82 -11.39
C LEU A 261 0.72 39.45 -11.08
N ALA A 262 1.71 38.66 -10.67
CA ALA A 262 3.07 39.13 -10.46
C ALA A 262 3.69 39.66 -11.76
N GLN A 263 3.50 38.94 -12.87
CA GLN A 263 3.96 39.37 -14.19
C GLN A 263 3.28 40.66 -14.65
N GLN A 264 1.96 40.80 -14.45
CA GLN A 264 1.24 42.04 -14.76
C GLN A 264 1.74 43.23 -13.92
N ARG A 265 1.97 43.03 -12.62
CA ARG A 265 2.55 44.06 -11.74
C ARG A 265 3.95 44.48 -12.22
N ALA A 266 4.77 43.51 -12.64
CA ALA A 266 6.09 43.81 -13.18
C ALA A 266 6.01 44.64 -14.49
N LEU A 267 5.08 44.32 -15.39
CA LEU A 267 4.85 45.09 -16.60
C LEU A 267 4.35 46.52 -16.30
N LEU A 268 3.42 46.67 -15.36
CA LEU A 268 2.95 48.00 -14.93
C LEU A 268 4.08 48.83 -14.31
N ALA A 269 4.97 48.21 -13.54
CA ALA A 269 6.14 48.88 -12.98
C ALA A 269 7.13 49.34 -14.08
N GLN A 270 7.30 48.56 -15.15
CA GLN A 270 8.12 48.95 -16.30
C GLN A 270 7.52 50.11 -17.10
N LEU A 271 6.18 50.22 -17.17
CA LEU A 271 5.47 51.29 -17.88
C LEU A 271 5.29 52.57 -17.05
N ALA A 272 5.44 52.49 -15.72
CA ALA A 272 5.32 53.62 -14.81
C ALA A 272 6.14 54.88 -15.23
N PRO A 273 7.43 54.77 -15.60
CA PRO A 273 8.21 55.95 -16.01
C PRO A 273 7.69 56.59 -17.31
N PHE A 274 7.19 55.81 -18.26
CA PHE A 274 6.60 56.35 -19.50
C PHE A 274 5.32 57.13 -19.24
N ASN A 275 4.48 56.65 -18.31
CA ASN A 275 3.27 57.36 -17.90
C ASN A 275 3.61 58.67 -17.17
N ALA A 276 4.62 58.66 -16.29
CA ALA A 276 5.09 59.86 -15.62
C ALA A 276 5.64 60.90 -16.62
N TRP A 277 6.44 60.45 -17.60
CA TRP A 277 6.94 61.32 -18.67
C TRP A 277 5.82 61.93 -19.50
N ARG A 278 4.80 61.13 -19.85
CA ARG A 278 3.63 61.62 -20.61
C ARG A 278 2.86 62.70 -19.85
N GLN A 279 2.71 62.58 -18.54
CA GLN A 279 2.05 63.59 -17.71
C GLN A 279 2.85 64.90 -17.72
N LEU A 280 4.16 64.83 -17.49
CA LEU A 280 5.04 66.01 -17.56
C LEU A 280 5.02 66.70 -18.93
N SER A 281 4.98 65.93 -20.02
CA SER A 281 4.90 66.51 -21.37
C SER A 281 3.57 67.22 -21.64
N GLN A 282 2.48 66.78 -21.01
CA GLN A 282 1.17 67.43 -21.15
C GLN A 282 1.13 68.74 -20.38
N GLU A 283 1.66 68.77 -19.15
CA GLU A 283 1.73 69.98 -18.34
C GLU A 283 2.56 71.08 -19.02
N ALA A 284 3.70 70.71 -19.60
CA ALA A 284 4.57 71.64 -20.32
C ALA A 284 3.93 72.28 -21.57
N HIS A 285 2.86 71.69 -22.12
CA HIS A 285 2.22 72.23 -23.32
C HIS A 285 1.18 73.32 -23.01
N TRP A 286 0.73 73.43 -21.75
CA TRP A 286 -0.28 74.38 -21.29
C TRP A 286 0.30 75.60 -20.56
N SER A 287 1.61 75.61 -20.31
CA SER A 287 2.39 76.69 -19.69
C SER A 287 3.19 77.46 -20.71
#